data_AF-A0A8C8ZDP3-F1
#
_entry.id   AF-A0A8C8ZDP3-F1
#
_cell.length_a   1.000
_cell.length_b   1.000
_cell.length_c   1.000
_cell.angle_alpha   90.00
_cell.angle_beta   90.00
_cell.angle_gamma   90.00
#
_symmetry.space_group_name_H-M   'P 1'
#
loop_
_entity.id
_entity.type
_entity.pdbx_description
1 polymer ?
#
loop_
_entity_poly.entity_id
_entity_poly.type
_entity_poly.pdbx_seq_one_letter_code
_entity_poly.pdbx_strand_id
1 'polypeptide(L)'
;MGRRSRGRRLPQQQRPEGAEDGPEGGGKRGEAGWEGGYPEIVKENKLFEHYYQELKIVPEGEWDQFMGALREPLPATLRITGYKSHAKEILHCLKNKYFKELEDLEVDGQKVEVPQPLRWYPEELAWHTNLSRKILRKSPQLEKFHQFLVSETESGNISRQEAVSMIPPLLLNVQPHHKRDLLLLMMWTTSAVICSFIKPNG
;
A
#
# COMPACT_ATOMS: atom_id res chain seq x y z
N MET A 1 31.87 55.65 42.57
CA MET A 1 31.38 55.29 41.22
C MET A 1 31.64 53.80 40.99
N GLY A 2 30.70 53.08 40.33
CA GLY A 2 30.81 51.67 39.87
C GLY A 2 30.29 50.61 40.87
N ARG A 3 29.01 50.19 40.91
CA ARG A 3 28.11 49.37 40.04
C ARG A 3 28.25 47.82 40.13
N ARG A 4 27.08 47.20 40.45
CA ARG A 4 26.54 45.86 40.05
C ARG A 4 27.19 44.61 40.71
N SER A 5 26.51 43.48 40.96
CA SER A 5 25.17 42.97 40.60
C SER A 5 24.67 41.94 41.64
N ARG A 6 23.36 41.65 41.56
CA ARG A 6 22.48 40.92 42.49
C ARG A 6 22.64 39.39 42.49
N GLY A 7 22.34 38.79 43.64
CA GLY A 7 21.76 37.44 43.74
C GLY A 7 20.91 37.31 45.01
N ARG A 8 19.70 36.76 44.91
CA ARG A 8 19.12 35.87 45.94
C ARG A 8 17.77 35.26 45.54
N ARG A 9 17.60 34.02 45.99
CA ARG A 9 16.47 33.08 45.87
C ARG A 9 15.35 33.40 46.88
N LEU A 10 14.08 33.09 46.48
CA LEU A 10 12.91 32.43 47.16
C LEU A 10 12.56 32.81 48.63
N PRO A 11 11.36 32.53 49.23
CA PRO A 11 10.19 31.71 48.80
C PRO A 11 8.75 32.23 49.14
N GLN A 12 7.73 31.53 48.62
CA GLN A 12 6.39 31.13 49.14
C GLN A 12 5.56 32.03 50.09
N GLN A 13 4.29 32.36 49.72
CA GLN A 13 3.18 32.55 50.69
C GLN A 13 1.78 32.30 50.09
N GLN A 14 0.83 32.02 50.99
CA GLN A 14 -0.44 31.28 50.87
C GLN A 14 -1.66 32.05 50.30
N ARG A 15 -2.73 31.27 50.00
CA ARG A 15 -4.06 31.62 49.45
C ARG A 15 -4.85 32.67 50.27
N PRO A 16 -5.91 33.24 49.66
CA PRO A 16 -7.25 32.96 50.22
C PRO A 16 -8.31 32.58 49.16
N GLU A 17 -9.40 32.02 49.68
CA GLU A 17 -10.60 31.53 48.99
C GLU A 17 -11.51 32.67 48.49
N GLY A 18 -12.22 32.42 47.39
CA GLY A 18 -13.29 33.26 46.87
C GLY A 18 -13.99 32.53 45.72
N ALA A 19 -15.20 32.06 45.99
CA ALA A 19 -16.08 31.36 45.05
C ALA A 19 -16.79 32.36 44.13
N GLU A 20 -16.81 32.10 42.82
CA GLU A 20 -17.87 32.57 41.92
C GLU A 20 -18.09 31.56 40.78
N ASP A 21 -19.37 31.29 40.53
CA ASP A 21 -19.97 30.41 39.54
C ASP A 21 -19.45 30.61 38.10
N GLY A 22 -19.10 29.51 37.43
CA GLY A 22 -18.87 29.47 35.99
C GLY A 22 -19.67 28.32 35.37
N PRO A 23 -20.59 28.57 34.40
CA PRO A 23 -21.46 27.54 33.88
C PRO A 23 -20.69 26.53 33.03
N GLU A 24 -21.05 25.25 33.18
CA GLU A 24 -20.66 24.11 32.35
C GLU A 24 -20.91 24.40 30.86
N GLY A 25 -19.88 24.88 30.17
CA GLY A 25 -19.80 24.89 28.72
C GLY A 25 -19.27 23.54 28.22
N GLY A 26 -20.14 22.53 28.18
CA GLY A 26 -19.88 21.26 27.49
C GLY A 26 -19.52 21.53 26.03
N GLY A 27 -18.23 21.58 25.74
CA GLY A 27 -17.68 21.76 24.41
C GLY A 27 -18.02 20.57 23.53
N LYS A 28 -19.21 20.59 22.92
CA LYS A 28 -19.49 19.84 21.70
C LYS A 28 -18.48 20.31 20.66
N ARG A 29 -17.35 19.61 20.57
CA ARG A 29 -16.50 19.63 19.37
C ARG A 29 -17.42 19.17 18.25
N GLY A 30 -17.95 20.14 17.51
CA GLY A 30 -18.64 19.89 16.26
C GLY A 30 -17.70 19.05 15.42
N GLU A 31 -18.11 17.80 15.23
CA GLU A 31 -17.59 16.89 14.23
C GLU A 31 -17.95 17.49 12.87
N ALA A 32 -17.26 18.56 12.49
CA ALA A 32 -17.19 19.01 11.11
C ALA A 32 -16.25 18.04 10.39
N GLY A 33 -16.68 16.77 10.32
CA GLY A 33 -16.23 15.87 9.29
C GLY A 33 -16.47 16.56 7.96
N TRP A 34 -15.49 16.51 7.07
CA TRP A 34 -15.66 16.91 5.68
C TRP A 34 -16.84 16.11 5.07
N GLU A 35 -18.06 16.64 5.19
CA GLU A 35 -19.25 16.23 4.44
C GLU A 35 -19.08 16.71 3.01
N GLY A 36 -18.16 16.08 2.30
CA GLY A 36 -17.80 16.41 0.95
C GLY A 36 -17.06 15.24 0.35
N GLY A 37 -17.80 14.16 0.10
CA GLY A 37 -17.29 13.07 -0.72
C GLY A 37 -16.76 13.66 -2.03
N TYR A 38 -15.54 13.27 -2.41
CA TYR A 38 -14.97 13.68 -3.69
C TYR A 38 -15.99 13.40 -4.82
N PRO A 39 -16.15 14.32 -5.78
CA PRO A 39 -17.04 14.09 -6.91
C PRO A 39 -16.62 12.82 -7.64
N GLU A 40 -17.60 12.07 -8.13
CA GLU A 40 -17.37 10.85 -8.89
C GLU A 40 -16.44 11.12 -10.07
N ILE A 41 -15.36 10.34 -10.17
CA ILE A 41 -14.34 10.55 -11.21
C ILE A 41 -14.94 10.12 -12.54
N VAL A 42 -15.14 11.07 -13.44
CA VAL A 42 -15.55 10.80 -14.82
C VAL A 42 -14.39 10.14 -15.56
N LYS A 43 -14.56 8.87 -15.97
CA LYS A 43 -13.54 8.05 -16.64
C LYS A 43 -13.62 8.13 -18.17
N GLU A 44 -14.07 9.28 -18.68
CA GLU A 44 -14.27 9.53 -20.10
C GLU A 44 -13.49 10.78 -20.50
N ASN A 45 -12.71 10.69 -21.58
CA ASN A 45 -11.94 11.82 -22.08
C ASN A 45 -11.78 11.71 -23.59
N LYS A 46 -12.50 12.56 -24.33
CA LYS A 46 -12.50 12.55 -25.80
C LYS A 46 -11.12 12.83 -26.41
N LEU A 47 -10.29 13.66 -25.76
CA LEU A 47 -8.94 13.94 -26.25
C LEU A 47 -8.02 12.74 -26.08
N PHE A 48 -8.16 12.02 -24.97
CA PHE A 48 -7.44 10.77 -24.73
C PHE A 48 -7.82 9.71 -25.76
N GLU A 49 -9.13 9.52 -25.98
CA GLU A 49 -9.62 8.52 -26.93
C GLU A 49 -9.15 8.82 -28.36
N HIS A 50 -9.31 10.08 -28.81
CA HIS A 50 -8.85 10.50 -30.14
C HIS A 50 -7.33 10.28 -30.31
N TYR A 51 -6.53 10.69 -29.33
CA TYR A 51 -5.08 10.52 -29.37
C TYR A 51 -4.65 9.06 -29.52
N TYR A 52 -5.21 8.15 -28.72
CA TYR A 52 -4.85 6.73 -28.78
C TYR A 52 -5.43 6.00 -29.99
N GLN A 53 -6.56 6.46 -30.54
CA GLN A 53 -7.10 5.97 -31.82
C GLN A 53 -6.18 6.37 -33.00
N GLU A 54 -5.66 7.59 -33.02
CA GLU A 54 -4.74 8.06 -34.08
C GLU A 54 -3.40 7.32 -34.07
N LEU A 55 -2.91 6.93 -32.88
CA LEU A 55 -1.68 6.15 -32.74
C LEU A 55 -1.80 4.74 -33.35
N LYS A 56 -3.02 4.23 -33.55
CA LYS A 56 -3.30 2.89 -34.11
C LYS A 56 -2.53 1.76 -33.39
N ILE A 57 -2.31 1.92 -32.09
CA ILE A 57 -1.67 0.88 -31.25
C ILE A 57 -2.65 -0.23 -30.85
N VAL A 58 -3.95 0.08 -30.83
CA VAL A 58 -5.03 -0.88 -30.54
C VAL A 58 -5.54 -1.44 -31.87
N PRO A 59 -5.61 -2.79 -32.02
CA PRO A 59 -6.18 -3.41 -33.21
C PRO A 59 -7.63 -2.99 -33.49
N GLU A 60 -8.01 -2.99 -34.76
CA GLU A 60 -9.38 -2.67 -35.17
C GLU A 60 -10.39 -3.66 -34.54
N GLY A 61 -11.44 -3.13 -33.90
CA GLY A 61 -12.47 -3.92 -33.21
C GLY A 61 -12.21 -4.20 -31.73
N GLU A 62 -11.02 -3.89 -31.20
CA GLU A 62 -10.69 -4.10 -29.78
C GLU A 62 -10.80 -2.83 -28.92
N TRP A 63 -11.15 -1.70 -29.52
CA TRP A 63 -11.18 -0.39 -28.85
C TRP A 63 -12.06 -0.36 -27.60
N ASP A 64 -13.26 -0.92 -27.69
CA ASP A 64 -14.20 -0.92 -26.57
C ASP A 64 -13.70 -1.80 -25.41
N GLN A 65 -13.02 -2.92 -25.72
CA GLN A 65 -12.41 -3.79 -24.71
C GLN A 65 -11.23 -3.09 -24.03
N PHE A 66 -10.39 -2.40 -24.81
CA PHE A 66 -9.28 -1.61 -24.30
C PHE A 66 -9.75 -0.50 -23.34
N MET A 67 -10.73 0.30 -23.77
CA MET A 67 -11.31 1.34 -22.92
C MET A 67 -12.06 0.77 -21.72
N GLY A 68 -12.70 -0.40 -21.87
CA GLY A 68 -13.28 -1.16 -20.77
C GLY A 68 -12.24 -1.49 -19.69
N ALA A 69 -11.13 -2.09 -20.09
CA ALA A 69 -10.04 -2.46 -19.18
C ALA A 69 -9.41 -1.23 -18.49
N LEU A 70 -9.24 -0.10 -19.18
CA LEU A 70 -8.72 1.14 -18.58
C LEU A 70 -9.66 1.73 -17.52
N ARG A 71 -10.97 1.48 -17.63
CA ARG A 71 -11.96 1.96 -16.67
C ARG A 71 -12.05 1.07 -15.43
N GLU A 72 -11.59 -0.17 -15.50
CA GLU A 72 -11.59 -1.09 -14.36
C GLU A 72 -10.54 -0.69 -13.31
N PRO A 73 -10.86 -0.85 -12.02
CA PRO A 73 -9.88 -0.62 -10.97
C PRO A 73 -8.79 -1.70 -11.01
N LEU A 74 -7.53 -1.29 -10.87
CA LEU A 74 -6.42 -2.23 -10.82
C LEU A 74 -6.51 -3.13 -9.58
N PRO A 75 -6.25 -4.45 -9.72
CA PRO A 75 -6.17 -5.35 -8.59
C PRO A 75 -5.00 -4.97 -7.68
N ALA A 76 -5.14 -5.24 -6.38
CA ALA A 76 -4.04 -5.08 -5.45
C ALA A 76 -3.01 -6.20 -5.70
N THR A 77 -1.73 -5.84 -5.77
CA THR A 77 -0.65 -6.78 -6.00
C THR A 77 0.32 -6.78 -4.82
N LEU A 78 0.74 -7.97 -4.40
CA LEU A 78 1.68 -8.22 -3.32
C LEU A 78 2.88 -9.00 -3.84
N ARG A 79 4.07 -8.65 -3.36
CA ARG A 79 5.35 -9.25 -3.74
C ARG A 79 6.10 -9.67 -2.50
N ILE A 80 6.50 -10.93 -2.45
CA ILE A 80 7.31 -11.50 -1.37
C ILE A 80 8.77 -11.14 -1.64
N THR A 81 9.35 -10.41 -0.70
CA THR A 81 10.68 -9.81 -0.74
C THR A 81 11.48 -10.28 0.45
N GLY A 82 11.93 -11.54 0.44
CA GLY A 82 12.72 -12.12 1.52
C GLY A 82 13.92 -12.92 1.00
N TYR A 83 14.79 -13.34 1.91
CA TYR A 83 15.81 -14.34 1.61
C TYR A 83 15.16 -15.63 1.10
N LYS A 84 15.83 -16.36 0.20
CA LYS A 84 15.23 -17.49 -0.54
C LYS A 84 14.52 -18.54 0.34
N SER A 85 15.04 -18.86 1.53
CA SER A 85 14.40 -19.79 2.46
C SER A 85 13.15 -19.19 3.10
N HIS A 86 13.28 -18.00 3.68
CA HIS A 86 12.19 -17.30 4.35
C HIS A 86 11.03 -16.97 3.41
N ALA A 87 11.34 -16.53 2.18
CA ALA A 87 10.33 -16.27 1.15
C ALA A 87 9.49 -17.53 0.82
N LYS A 88 10.12 -18.71 0.82
CA LYS A 88 9.43 -19.99 0.59
C LYS A 88 8.57 -20.40 1.78
N GLU A 89 9.00 -20.12 3.00
CA GLU A 89 8.21 -20.36 4.21
C GLU A 89 6.96 -19.48 4.25
N ILE A 90 7.11 -18.19 3.93
CA ILE A 90 5.97 -17.25 3.79
C ILE A 90 5.01 -17.75 2.71
N LEU A 91 5.52 -18.11 1.53
CA LEU A 91 4.70 -18.64 0.43
C LEU A 91 3.96 -19.91 0.85
N HIS A 92 4.63 -20.82 1.56
CA HIS A 92 4.03 -22.05 2.08
C HIS A 92 2.92 -21.75 3.08
N CYS A 93 3.13 -20.80 4.00
CA CYS A 93 2.13 -20.36 4.97
C CYS A 93 0.92 -19.72 4.28
N LEU A 94 1.15 -18.81 3.32
CA LEU A 94 0.09 -18.19 2.51
C LEU A 94 -0.80 -19.23 1.84
N LYS A 95 -0.21 -20.19 1.13
CA LYS A 95 -0.96 -21.23 0.40
C LYS A 95 -1.67 -22.20 1.31
N ASN A 96 -1.00 -22.72 2.33
CA ASN A 96 -1.52 -23.84 3.11
C ASN A 96 -2.40 -23.47 4.28
N LYS A 97 -2.33 -22.21 4.73
CA LYS A 97 -3.15 -21.71 5.82
C LYS A 97 -4.16 -20.70 5.30
N TYR A 98 -3.69 -19.53 4.86
CA TYR A 98 -4.57 -18.42 4.55
C TYR A 98 -5.43 -18.67 3.31
N PHE A 99 -4.86 -19.13 2.19
CA PHE A 99 -5.65 -19.33 0.97
C PHE A 99 -6.71 -20.43 1.13
N LYS A 100 -6.38 -21.53 1.82
CA LYS A 100 -7.37 -22.58 2.14
C LYS A 100 -8.49 -22.07 3.05
N GLU A 101 -8.17 -21.24 4.05
CA GLU A 101 -9.19 -20.61 4.90
C GLU A 101 -10.08 -19.62 4.12
N LEU A 102 -9.60 -19.09 3.00
CA LEU A 102 -10.35 -18.17 2.13
C LEU A 102 -11.18 -18.89 1.06
N GLU A 103 -10.79 -20.11 0.63
CA GLU A 103 -11.45 -20.86 -0.44
C GLU A 103 -12.94 -21.16 -0.15
N ASP A 104 -13.30 -21.35 1.11
CA ASP A 104 -14.67 -21.66 1.54
C ASP A 104 -15.36 -20.47 2.22
N LEU A 105 -14.74 -19.29 2.20
CA LEU A 105 -15.27 -18.12 2.89
C LEU A 105 -16.25 -17.35 2.01
N GLU A 106 -17.46 -17.16 2.53
CA GLU A 106 -18.47 -16.28 1.97
C GLU A 106 -18.66 -15.05 2.87
N VAL A 107 -18.67 -13.87 2.26
CA VAL A 107 -18.90 -12.59 2.94
C VAL A 107 -20.00 -11.86 2.18
N ASP A 108 -21.06 -11.46 2.88
CA ASP A 108 -22.24 -10.80 2.30
C ASP A 108 -22.90 -11.58 1.15
N GLY A 109 -22.88 -12.92 1.22
CA GLY A 109 -23.44 -13.80 0.18
C GLY A 109 -22.61 -13.85 -1.11
N GLN A 110 -21.39 -13.29 -1.11
CA GLN A 110 -20.43 -13.41 -2.19
C GLN A 110 -19.23 -14.24 -1.73
N LYS A 111 -18.82 -15.19 -2.56
CA LYS A 111 -17.61 -15.98 -2.33
C LYS A 111 -16.38 -15.08 -2.44
N VAL A 112 -15.49 -15.19 -1.47
CA VAL A 112 -14.25 -14.42 -1.47
C VAL A 112 -13.30 -14.97 -2.54
N GLU A 113 -12.82 -14.07 -3.41
CA GLU A 113 -11.77 -14.41 -4.37
C GLU A 113 -10.41 -14.55 -3.69
N VAL A 114 -9.86 -15.76 -3.76
CA VAL A 114 -8.52 -16.07 -3.25
C VAL A 114 -7.47 -15.38 -4.13
N PRO A 115 -6.40 -14.79 -3.54
CA PRO A 115 -5.30 -14.23 -4.32
C PRO A 115 -4.73 -15.22 -5.33
N GLN A 116 -4.39 -14.73 -6.52
CA GLN A 116 -3.90 -15.54 -7.64
C GLN A 116 -2.44 -15.21 -7.96
N PRO A 117 -1.62 -16.19 -8.39
CA PRO A 117 -0.21 -15.95 -8.69
C PRO A 117 -0.06 -15.23 -10.03
N LEU A 118 0.89 -14.30 -10.09
CA LEU A 118 1.32 -13.72 -11.36
C LEU A 118 2.20 -14.74 -12.11
N ARG A 119 1.63 -15.42 -13.09
CA ARG A 119 2.26 -16.55 -13.82
C ARG A 119 3.62 -16.23 -14.45
N TRP A 120 3.84 -14.98 -14.83
CA TRP A 120 5.08 -14.51 -15.43
C TRP A 120 6.14 -14.12 -14.39
N TYR A 121 5.79 -14.04 -13.11
CA TYR A 121 6.74 -13.71 -12.04
C TYR A 121 7.40 -14.99 -11.50
N PRO A 122 8.74 -15.02 -11.35
CA PRO A 122 9.45 -16.23 -10.94
C PRO A 122 9.04 -16.76 -9.56
N GLU A 123 9.12 -18.09 -9.39
CA GLU A 123 8.94 -18.79 -8.11
C GLU A 123 7.60 -18.52 -7.41
N GLU A 124 6.60 -17.99 -8.13
CA GLU A 124 5.29 -17.57 -7.59
C GLU A 124 5.42 -16.63 -6.39
N LEU A 125 6.41 -15.74 -6.43
CA LEU A 125 6.65 -14.78 -5.33
C LEU A 125 5.83 -13.49 -5.47
N ALA A 126 4.96 -13.38 -6.48
CA ALA A 126 4.06 -12.25 -6.65
C ALA A 126 2.63 -12.71 -6.95
N TRP A 127 1.68 -12.05 -6.30
CA TRP A 127 0.26 -12.41 -6.30
C TRP A 127 -0.61 -11.18 -6.46
N HIS A 128 -1.79 -11.34 -7.07
CA HIS A 128 -2.79 -10.28 -7.19
C HIS A 128 -4.10 -10.69 -6.51
N THR A 129 -4.84 -9.71 -6.01
CA THR A 129 -6.12 -9.92 -5.32
C THR A 129 -7.05 -8.72 -5.48
N ASN A 130 -8.35 -9.00 -5.56
CA ASN A 130 -9.41 -8.00 -5.57
C ASN A 130 -9.96 -7.71 -4.15
N LEU A 131 -9.34 -8.27 -3.12
CA LEU A 131 -9.72 -8.06 -1.73
C LEU A 131 -9.54 -6.60 -1.32
N SER A 132 -10.66 -5.88 -1.22
CA SER A 132 -10.65 -4.51 -0.73
C SER A 132 -10.42 -4.46 0.79
N ARG A 133 -9.84 -3.36 1.29
CA ARG A 133 -9.68 -3.10 2.73
C ARG A 133 -11.02 -3.17 3.49
N LYS A 134 -12.14 -2.85 2.83
CA LYS A 134 -13.48 -2.96 3.42
C LYS A 134 -13.86 -4.42 3.66
N ILE A 135 -13.60 -5.30 2.69
CA ILE A 135 -13.90 -6.74 2.80
C ILE A 135 -13.01 -7.39 3.86
N LEU A 136 -11.73 -7.00 3.93
CA LEU A 136 -10.77 -7.59 4.87
C LEU A 136 -11.17 -7.48 6.35
N ARG A 137 -12.01 -6.50 6.72
CA ARG A 137 -12.45 -6.26 8.10
C ARG A 137 -13.78 -6.94 8.46
N LYS A 138 -14.44 -7.61 7.50
CA LYS A 138 -15.79 -8.15 7.69
C LYS A 138 -15.81 -9.52 8.33
N SER A 139 -14.73 -10.31 8.21
CA SER A 139 -14.64 -11.62 8.85
C SER A 139 -13.40 -11.75 9.72
N PRO A 140 -13.45 -12.50 10.83
CA PRO A 140 -12.28 -12.76 11.66
C PRO A 140 -11.13 -13.45 10.91
N GLN A 141 -11.45 -14.31 9.93
CA GLN A 141 -10.46 -15.00 9.09
C GLN A 141 -9.72 -13.99 8.19
N LEU A 142 -10.46 -13.08 7.55
CA LEU A 142 -9.87 -12.03 6.71
C LEU A 142 -9.05 -11.03 7.52
N GLU A 143 -9.48 -10.72 8.75
CA GLU A 143 -8.75 -9.83 9.64
C GLU A 143 -7.41 -10.47 10.07
N LYS A 144 -7.39 -11.78 10.39
CA LYS A 144 -6.14 -12.52 10.65
C LYS A 144 -5.21 -12.51 9.43
N PHE A 145 -5.76 -12.69 8.23
CA PHE A 145 -4.99 -12.60 6.99
C PHE A 145 -4.44 -11.18 6.79
N HIS A 146 -5.24 -10.15 7.04
CA HIS A 146 -4.82 -8.76 6.95
C HIS A 146 -3.68 -8.44 7.92
N GLN A 147 -3.80 -8.85 9.19
CA GLN A 147 -2.75 -8.66 10.19
C GLN A 147 -1.44 -9.35 9.81
N PHE A 148 -1.52 -10.55 9.23
CA PHE A 148 -0.35 -11.24 8.68
C PHE A 148 0.30 -10.46 7.53
N LEU A 149 -0.49 -9.94 6.59
CA LEU A 149 0.06 -9.12 5.51
C LEU A 149 0.73 -7.85 6.04
N VAL A 150 0.14 -7.22 7.06
CA VAL A 150 0.71 -6.03 7.72
C VAL A 150 2.02 -6.38 8.40
N SER A 151 2.08 -7.43 9.22
CA SER A 151 3.30 -7.83 9.94
C SER A 151 4.45 -8.19 9.01
N GLU A 152 4.17 -8.91 7.91
CA GLU A 152 5.18 -9.23 6.91
C GLU A 152 5.62 -8.01 6.09
N THR A 153 4.72 -7.04 5.89
CA THR A 153 5.06 -5.77 5.24
C THR A 153 5.96 -4.92 6.14
N GLU A 154 5.65 -4.82 7.43
CA GLU A 154 6.48 -4.12 8.43
C GLU A 154 7.86 -4.74 8.58
N SER A 155 7.94 -6.07 8.47
CA SER A 155 9.21 -6.82 8.47
C SER A 155 9.99 -6.70 7.17
N GLY A 156 9.41 -6.09 6.12
CA GLY A 156 10.02 -5.95 4.79
C GLY A 156 10.00 -7.22 3.94
N ASN A 157 9.33 -8.29 4.40
CA ASN A 157 9.22 -9.56 3.69
C ASN A 157 8.13 -9.57 2.63
N ILE A 158 7.17 -8.66 2.70
CA ILE A 158 6.15 -8.43 1.69
C ILE A 158 6.16 -6.95 1.33
N SER A 159 5.91 -6.64 0.05
CA SER A 159 5.74 -5.28 -0.43
C SER A 159 4.50 -5.21 -1.32
N ARG A 160 3.75 -4.10 -1.22
CA ARG A 160 2.69 -3.79 -2.18
C ARG A 160 3.34 -3.11 -3.38
N GLN A 161 3.17 -3.69 -4.56
CA GLN A 161 3.83 -3.21 -5.76
C GLN A 161 2.99 -3.42 -7.00
N GLU A 162 2.94 -2.41 -7.88
CA GLU A 162 2.26 -2.54 -9.16
C GLU A 162 2.89 -3.63 -10.04
N ALA A 163 2.03 -4.48 -10.60
CA ALA A 163 2.42 -5.59 -11.46
C ALA A 163 3.35 -5.17 -12.60
N VAL A 164 2.98 -4.13 -13.34
CA VAL A 164 3.74 -3.64 -14.50
C VAL A 164 5.13 -3.11 -14.13
N SER A 165 5.28 -2.56 -12.92
CA SER A 165 6.56 -2.06 -12.41
C SER A 165 7.55 -3.18 -12.07
N MET A 166 7.09 -4.43 -11.94
CA MET A 166 7.95 -5.58 -11.70
C MET A 166 8.58 -6.16 -12.97
N ILE A 167 8.08 -5.80 -14.16
CA ILE A 167 8.55 -6.33 -15.44
C ILE A 167 9.95 -5.82 -15.81
N PRO A 168 10.25 -4.50 -15.76
CA PRO A 168 11.55 -4.00 -16.22
C PRO A 168 12.75 -4.65 -15.51
N PRO A 169 12.75 -4.82 -14.16
CA PRO A 169 13.85 -5.48 -13.47
C PRO A 169 14.10 -6.93 -13.92
N LEU A 170 13.06 -7.66 -14.32
CA LEU A 170 13.18 -9.04 -14.84
C LEU A 170 13.84 -9.07 -16.21
N LEU A 171 13.53 -8.10 -17.08
CA LEU A 171 14.05 -8.04 -18.46
C LEU A 171 15.45 -7.42 -18.53
N LEU A 172 15.78 -6.49 -17.63
CA LEU A 172 17.05 -5.77 -17.63
C LEU A 172 18.24 -6.63 -17.15
N ASN A 173 18.00 -7.79 -16.53
CA ASN A 173 19.00 -8.73 -16.02
C ASN A 173 20.18 -8.04 -15.29
N VAL A 174 19.84 -7.15 -14.37
CA VAL A 174 20.78 -6.25 -13.69
C VAL A 174 21.83 -7.06 -12.91
N GLN A 175 23.11 -6.79 -13.19
CA GLN A 175 24.23 -7.43 -12.51
C GLN A 175 24.82 -6.53 -11.41
N PRO A 176 25.51 -7.08 -10.40
CA PRO A 176 26.08 -6.31 -9.29
C PRO A 176 27.01 -5.15 -9.69
N HIS A 177 27.61 -5.21 -10.88
CA HIS A 177 28.51 -4.19 -11.41
C HIS A 177 27.77 -3.03 -12.13
N HIS A 178 26.47 -3.15 -12.40
CA HIS A 178 25.64 -2.11 -13.02
C HIS A 178 25.18 -1.01 -12.04
N LYS A 179 25.72 -0.98 -10.81
CA LYS A 179 25.25 -0.13 -9.70
C LYS A 179 25.17 1.38 -9.99
N ARG A 180 25.96 1.90 -10.94
CA ARG A 180 26.01 3.35 -11.24
C ARG A 180 24.88 3.81 -12.18
N ASP A 181 24.38 2.94 -13.05
CA ASP A 181 23.35 3.30 -14.06
C ASP A 181 21.92 3.18 -13.52
N LEU A 182 21.75 2.60 -12.33
CA LEU A 182 20.46 2.33 -11.71
C LEU A 182 19.83 3.54 -11.01
N LEU A 183 20.62 4.56 -10.67
CA LEU A 183 20.15 5.73 -9.90
C LEU A 183 19.07 6.54 -10.63
N LEU A 184 19.03 6.50 -11.97
CA LEU A 184 17.99 7.15 -12.78
C LEU A 184 16.67 6.36 -12.83
N LEU A 185 16.70 5.03 -12.69
CA LEU A 185 15.48 4.20 -12.58
C LEU A 185 14.90 4.20 -11.16
N MET A 186 15.72 4.49 -10.14
CA MET A 186 15.35 4.42 -8.73
C MET A 186 14.33 5.47 -8.25
N MET A 187 13.98 6.47 -9.06
CA MET A 187 13.03 7.52 -8.69
C MET A 187 11.56 7.07 -8.66
N TRP A 188 11.25 5.85 -9.14
CA TRP A 188 9.88 5.30 -9.16
C TRP A 188 9.91 3.84 -8.74
N THR A 189 9.42 3.52 -7.53
CA THR A 189 9.00 2.21 -6.92
C THR A 189 9.78 0.90 -7.22
N THR A 190 10.80 0.89 -8.06
CA THR A 190 11.52 -0.28 -8.59
C THR A 190 12.78 -0.62 -7.81
N SER A 191 13.23 0.26 -6.92
CA SER A 191 14.50 0.16 -6.18
C SER A 191 14.58 -1.13 -5.33
N ALA A 192 13.52 -1.45 -4.59
CA ALA A 192 13.45 -2.70 -3.80
C ALA A 192 13.38 -3.97 -4.68
N VAL A 193 12.92 -3.85 -5.93
CA VAL A 193 12.86 -4.97 -6.89
C VAL A 193 14.23 -5.29 -7.40
N ILE A 194 14.92 -4.26 -7.86
CA ILE A 194 16.25 -4.42 -8.44
C ILE A 194 17.20 -5.01 -7.39
N CYS A 195 17.19 -4.50 -6.15
CA CYS A 195 18.00 -5.04 -5.07
C CYS A 195 17.75 -6.53 -4.76
N SER A 196 16.52 -7.03 -4.94
CA SER A 196 16.21 -8.45 -4.70
C SER A 196 16.64 -9.37 -5.85
N PHE A 197 16.88 -8.83 -7.06
CA PHE A 197 17.38 -9.59 -8.21
C PHE A 197 18.89 -9.53 -8.40
N ILE A 198 19.59 -8.62 -7.72
CA ILE A 198 21.05 -8.58 -7.71
C ILE A 198 21.57 -9.78 -6.91
N LYS A 199 21.99 -10.85 -7.61
CA LYS A 199 22.65 -11.99 -6.96
C LYS A 199 23.97 -11.53 -6.32
N PRO A 200 24.25 -11.85 -5.05
CA PRO A 200 25.59 -11.64 -4.50
C PRO A 200 26.58 -12.50 -5.29
N ASN A 201 27.67 -11.88 -5.73
CA ASN A 201 28.80 -12.62 -6.29
C ASN A 201 29.31 -13.57 -5.20
N GLY A 202 29.42 -14.85 -5.54
CA GLY A 202 30.11 -15.86 -4.71
C GLY A 202 31.60 -15.58 -4.60
#